data_AF-A0A1H0UP40-F1
#
_entry.id   AF-A0A1H0UP40-F1
#
_cell.length_a   1.000
_cell.length_b   1.000
_cell.length_c   1.000
_cell.angle_alpha   90.00
_cell.angle_beta   90.00
_cell.angle_gamma   90.00
#
_symmetry.space_group_name_H-M   'P 1'
#
loop_
_entity.id
_entity.type
_entity.pdbx_description
1 polymer ?
#
loop_
_entity_poly.entity_id
_entity_poly.type
_entity_poly.pdbx_seq_one_letter_code
_entity_poly.pdbx_strand_id
1 'polypeptide(L)'
;MKTATIPSVRVAPAFRAEIEALLGSGETLSEFVENSVVEAVQRRRNQGEFIARGMASLVDAKQSNSYVDADVVIGKLERKLAAVKAQR
;
A
#
# COMPACT_ATOMS: atom_id res chain seq x y z
N MET A 1 20.29 4.26 15.00
CA MET A 1 21.17 4.72 13.90
C MET A 1 20.78 3.98 12.63
N LYS A 2 20.67 4.66 11.48
CA LYS A 2 20.46 4.02 10.17
C LYS A 2 21.82 3.57 9.63
N THR A 3 22.05 2.26 9.50
CA THR A 3 23.37 1.67 9.22
C THR A 3 23.54 1.22 7.77
N ALA A 4 22.47 1.23 6.98
CA ALA A 4 22.45 0.84 5.57
C ALA A 4 22.04 2.02 4.70
N THR A 5 22.53 2.06 3.46
CA THR A 5 22.24 3.13 2.50
C THR A 5 21.48 2.56 1.30
N ILE A 6 20.56 3.37 0.77
CA ILE A 6 19.95 3.10 -0.53
C ILE A 6 21.02 3.39 -1.60
N PRO A 7 21.15 2.58 -2.66
CA PRO A 7 22.11 2.83 -3.73
C PRO A 7 21.93 4.21 -4.36
N SER A 8 23.03 4.82 -4.80
CA SER A 8 23.00 6.10 -5.51
C SER A 8 22.32 5.95 -6.88
N VAL A 9 21.19 6.65 -7.06
CA VAL A 9 20.43 6.65 -8.33
C VAL A 9 20.75 7.93 -9.10
N ARG A 10 21.17 7.80 -10.36
CA ARG A 10 21.34 8.95 -11.26
C ARG A 10 19.98 9.36 -11.81
N VAL A 11 19.69 10.65 -11.73
CA VAL A 11 18.45 11.25 -12.24
C VAL A 11 18.75 12.46 -13.12
N ALA A 12 17.78 12.85 -13.96
CA ALA A 12 17.89 14.08 -14.72
C ALA A 12 17.93 15.31 -13.78
N PRO A 13 18.75 16.33 -14.06
CA PRO A 13 18.82 17.54 -13.22
C PRO A 13 17.47 18.25 -13.07
N ALA A 14 16.68 18.29 -14.14
CA ALA A 14 15.33 18.88 -14.11
C ALA A 14 14.41 18.16 -13.13
N PHE A 15 14.43 16.82 -13.12
CA PHE A 15 13.63 16.02 -12.19
C PHE A 15 14.06 16.22 -10.74
N ARG A 16 15.38 16.34 -10.49
CA ARG A 16 15.88 16.68 -9.15
C ARG A 16 15.37 18.04 -8.67
N ALA A 17 15.43 19.06 -9.53
CA ALA A 17 14.94 20.39 -9.20
C ALA A 17 13.43 20.40 -8.91
N GLU A 18 12.66 19.58 -9.65
CA GLU A 18 11.23 19.41 -9.44
C GLU A 18 10.91 18.81 -8.06
N ILE A 19 11.67 17.80 -7.62
CA ILE A 19 11.52 17.23 -6.27
C ILE A 19 11.88 18.26 -5.20
N GLU A 20 13.02 18.94 -5.35
CA GLU A 20 13.49 19.95 -4.38
C GLU A 20 12.47 21.10 -4.21
N ALA A 21 11.74 21.46 -5.26
CA ALA A 21 10.69 22.47 -5.22
C ALA A 21 9.40 22.03 -4.49
N LEU A 22 9.19 20.71 -4.32
CA LEU A 22 8.00 20.13 -3.70
C LEU A 22 8.21 19.70 -2.24
N LEU A 23 9.43 19.84 -1.71
CA LEU A 23 9.75 19.47 -0.34
C LEU A 23 8.96 20.33 0.67
N GLY A 24 8.53 19.69 1.76
CA GLY A 24 7.94 20.38 2.89
C GLY A 24 8.95 21.25 3.65
N SER A 25 8.44 22.12 4.52
CA SER A 25 9.30 22.97 5.36
C SER A 25 10.19 22.12 6.27
N GLY A 26 11.50 22.21 6.08
CA GLY A 26 12.50 21.46 6.86
C GLY A 26 12.69 20.01 6.41
N GLU A 27 11.99 19.57 5.37
CA GLU A 27 12.18 18.24 4.78
C GLU A 27 13.44 18.21 3.90
N THR A 28 14.20 17.13 4.00
CA THR A 28 15.38 16.92 3.14
C THR A 28 15.06 15.99 1.97
N LEU A 29 15.79 16.14 0.87
CA LEU A 29 15.66 15.23 -0.28
C LEU A 29 15.88 13.76 0.12
N SER A 30 16.82 13.49 1.02
CA SER A 30 17.10 12.14 1.52
C SER A 30 15.92 11.57 2.32
N GLU A 31 15.28 12.38 3.15
CA GLU A 31 14.10 11.98 3.93
C GLU A 31 12.90 11.70 3.01
N PHE A 32 12.66 12.56 2.03
CA PHE A 32 11.62 12.37 1.02
C PHE A 32 11.82 11.06 0.24
N VAL A 33 13.04 10.77 -0.22
CA VAL A 33 13.38 9.54 -0.93
C VAL A 33 13.21 8.32 -0.05
N GLU A 34 13.67 8.38 1.20
CA GLU A 34 13.51 7.28 2.16
C GLU A 34 12.02 6.96 2.39
N ASN A 35 11.21 7.97 2.70
CA ASN A 35 9.78 7.81 2.93
C ASN A 35 9.09 7.21 1.69
N SER A 36 9.39 7.73 0.51
CA SER A 36 8.86 7.22 -0.77
C SER A 36 9.18 5.73 -0.97
N VAL A 37 10.40 5.31 -0.64
CA VAL A 37 10.83 3.90 -0.76
C VAL A 37 10.13 3.03 0.27
N VAL A 38 10.03 3.48 1.52
CA VAL A 38 9.32 2.77 2.59
C VAL A 38 7.87 2.53 2.20
N GLU A 39 7.17 3.56 1.74
CA GLU A 39 5.78 3.42 1.30
C GLU A 39 5.65 2.49 0.09
N ALA A 40 6.55 2.59 -0.89
CA ALA A 40 6.53 1.71 -2.06
C ALA A 40 6.72 0.24 -1.67
N VAL A 41 7.63 -0.05 -0.74
CA VAL A 41 7.84 -1.39 -0.20
C VAL A 41 6.59 -1.88 0.53
N GLN A 42 5.98 -1.06 1.38
CA GLN A 42 4.75 -1.42 2.09
C GLN A 42 3.61 -1.72 1.12
N ARG A 43 3.39 -0.87 0.11
CA ARG A 43 2.37 -1.10 -0.93
C ARG A 43 2.59 -2.43 -1.66
N ARG A 44 3.84 -2.71 -2.08
CA ARG A 44 4.18 -3.96 -2.78
C ARG A 44 4.00 -5.19 -1.90
N ARG A 45 4.41 -5.10 -0.62
CA ARG A 45 4.23 -6.17 0.36
C ARG A 45 2.74 -6.47 0.57
N ASN A 46 1.93 -5.45 0.84
CA ASN A 46 0.50 -5.59 1.05
C ASN A 46 -0.20 -6.18 -0.17
N GLN A 47 0.18 -5.77 -1.38
CA GLN A 47 -0.34 -6.33 -2.63
C GLN A 47 0.02 -7.81 -2.77
N GLY A 48 1.28 -8.18 -2.53
CA GLY A 48 1.74 -9.57 -2.58
C GLY A 48 1.00 -10.45 -1.57
N GLU A 49 0.88 -9.99 -0.32
CA GLU A 49 0.15 -10.69 0.74
C GLU A 49 -1.35 -10.80 0.45
N PHE A 50 -1.96 -9.80 -0.18
CA PHE A 50 -3.36 -9.86 -0.61
C PHE A 50 -3.57 -10.95 -1.67
N ILE A 51 -2.73 -11.00 -2.70
CA ILE A 51 -2.80 -12.03 -3.75
C ILE A 51 -2.56 -13.42 -3.15
N ALA A 52 -1.53 -13.57 -2.31
CA ALA A 52 -1.22 -14.84 -1.66
C ALA A 52 -2.40 -15.37 -0.84
N ARG A 53 -3.04 -14.50 -0.03
CA ARG A 53 -4.24 -14.86 0.73
C ARG A 53 -5.42 -15.23 -0.16
N GLY A 54 -5.64 -14.49 -1.25
CA GLY A 54 -6.68 -14.78 -2.22
C GLY A 54 -6.52 -16.15 -2.88
N MET A 55 -5.29 -16.49 -3.29
CA MET A 55 -4.98 -17.81 -3.87
C MET A 55 -5.16 -18.94 -2.86
N ALA A 56 -4.70 -18.75 -1.61
CA ALA A 56 -4.90 -19.73 -0.56
C ALA A 56 -6.39 -19.97 -0.27
N SER A 57 -7.19 -18.90 -0.19
CA SER A 57 -8.64 -18.98 -0.01
C SER A 57 -9.34 -19.67 -1.17
N LEU A 58 -8.88 -19.46 -2.42
CA LEU A 58 -9.42 -20.16 -3.59
C LEU A 58 -9.16 -21.67 -3.51
N VAL A 59 -7.95 -22.09 -3.09
CA VAL A 59 -7.62 -23.51 -2.91
C VAL A 59 -8.52 -24.14 -1.84
N ASP A 60 -8.65 -23.47 -0.70
CA ASP A 60 -9.49 -23.94 0.42
C ASP A 60 -10.98 -24.04 0.05
N ALA A 61 -11.53 -23.03 -0.65
CA ALA A 61 -12.91 -23.04 -1.12
C ALA A 61 -13.18 -24.19 -2.11
N LYS A 62 -12.22 -24.47 -3.01
CA LYS A 62 -12.31 -25.61 -3.93
C LYS A 62 -12.30 -26.97 -3.21
N GLN A 63 -11.54 -27.09 -2.12
CA GLN A 63 -11.46 -28.33 -1.34
C GLN A 63 -12.69 -28.54 -0.45
N SER A 64 -13.17 -27.47 0.18
CA SER A 64 -14.31 -27.51 1.11
C SER A 64 -15.68 -27.38 0.43
N ASN A 65 -15.71 -26.96 -0.84
CA ASN A 65 -16.91 -26.55 -1.57
C ASN A 65 -17.72 -25.46 -0.84
N SER A 66 -17.06 -24.66 0.01
CA SER A 66 -17.67 -23.58 0.78
C SER A 66 -17.47 -22.25 0.06
N TYR A 67 -18.57 -21.68 -0.43
CA TYR A 67 -18.60 -20.41 -1.13
C TYR A 67 -19.61 -19.46 -0.47
N VAL A 68 -19.36 -18.16 -0.62
CA VAL A 68 -20.27 -17.11 -0.15
C VAL A 68 -20.64 -16.26 -1.35
N ASP A 69 -21.93 -16.03 -1.55
CA ASP A 69 -22.41 -15.16 -2.63
C ASP A 69 -21.86 -13.74 -2.50
N ALA A 70 -21.51 -13.16 -3.64
CA ALA A 70 -20.90 -11.83 -3.71
C ALA A 70 -21.79 -10.78 -3.03
N ASP A 71 -23.10 -10.83 -3.25
CA ASP A 71 -24.07 -9.87 -2.69
C ASP A 71 -24.09 -9.91 -1.15
N VAL A 72 -23.90 -11.08 -0.55
CA VAL A 72 -23.82 -11.22 0.91
C VAL A 72 -22.57 -10.52 1.45
N VAL A 73 -21.44 -10.67 0.76
CA VAL A 73 -20.17 -10.04 1.14
C VAL A 73 -20.26 -8.52 0.96
N ILE A 74 -20.70 -8.05 -0.22
CA ILE A 74 -20.82 -6.62 -0.53
C ILE A 74 -21.79 -5.95 0.43
N GLY A 75 -22.98 -6.52 0.67
CA GLY A 75 -23.94 -5.95 1.61
C GLY A 75 -23.41 -5.87 3.04
N LYS A 76 -22.57 -6.83 3.48
CA LYS A 76 -21.92 -6.75 4.80
C LYS A 76 -20.90 -5.60 4.87
N LEU A 77 -20.15 -5.36 3.80
CA LEU A 77 -19.19 -4.26 3.73
C LEU A 77 -19.89 -2.90 3.69
N GLU A 78 -20.97 -2.76 2.93
CA GLU A 78 -21.79 -1.54 2.88
C GLU A 78 -22.36 -1.20 4.25
N ARG A 79 -22.91 -2.18 4.98
CA ARG A 79 -23.40 -1.98 6.36
C ARG A 79 -22.31 -1.49 7.30
N LYS A 80 -21.11 -2.09 7.24
CA LYS A 80 -19.96 -1.64 8.05
C LYS A 80 -19.56 -0.21 7.70
N LEU A 81 -19.53 0.13 6.41
CA LEU A 81 -19.19 1.46 5.95
C LEU A 81 -20.22 2.51 6.41
N ALA A 82 -21.51 2.19 6.28
CA ALA A 82 -22.60 3.06 6.73
C ALA A 82 -22.53 3.31 8.25
N ALA A 83 -22.25 2.28 9.05
CA ALA A 83 -22.11 2.42 10.50
C ALA A 83 -20.97 3.37 10.89
N VAL A 84 -19.81 3.28 10.23
CA VAL A 84 -18.69 4.19 10.50
C VAL A 84 -19.00 5.62 10.03
N LYS A 85 -19.69 5.79 8.90
CA LYS A 85 -20.11 7.11 8.41
C LYS A 85 -21.11 7.79 9.35
N ALA A 86 -22.02 7.04 9.98
CA ALA A 86 -23.01 7.57 10.91
C ALA A 86 -22.44 7.99 12.28
N GLN A 87 -21.21 7.59 12.59
CA GLN A 87 -20.48 8.00 13.81
C GLN A 87 -19.68 9.30 13.62
N ARG A 88 -19.71 9.86 12.41
CA ARG A 88 -18.96 11.06 12.01
C ARG A 88 -19.88 12.25 11.90
#